data_AF-A0A970M862-F1
#
_entry.id   AF-A0A970M862-F1
#
_cell.length_a   1.000
_cell.length_b   1.000
_cell.length_c   1.000
_cell.angle_alpha   90.00
_cell.angle_beta   90.00
_cell.angle_gamma   90.00
#
_symmetry.space_group_name_H-M   'P 1'
#
loop_
_entity.id
_entity.type
_entity.pdbx_description
1 polymer ?
#
loop_
_entity_poly.entity_id
_entity_poly.type
_entity_poly.pdbx_seq_one_letter_code
_entity_poly.pdbx_strand_id
1 'polypeptide(L)'
;MKKQMKAALVFALMALAALAITSCKKAQKPRPDAAAKEVTPVVTIDMHIMSKCPYGVQAMDGAIPAVAEFGGQVALNLHYIGTKGADGKLNAMHGEDEVKGNIIQLCALNLFPDKAFPFITCINKEWRAIPNGWEKCADEVKIDQAALKACSDGDKGQQLLSDSYDVSSQAGAQGSPTIKVEGQNYQGGRAPRDFVAFICDKFKDKNLTHCANIPPPPKVKLIAITDKRCGAKCDPQNVINSLKQMAPGLEAEIKDWADEGTQALYDASKLSKLPAILFDKSLDADEGALKQLERFLVPAGDYRSLRIQANFDPRAEICDDGIDNTGNGLVDCDDPSCANGMECRAETDKTLELFVMSQCPYGAMAIKAMEKVLPAFGKDMKFIVHYIADEVDGKLNAMHGQSEVDENIRQLCAIKHYGANNKYLDYFNCRYADYRNPEWQKCATGAIKANVIQKCFDEEGNKLLSDDIKIAKALEIGGSPTWVVNGKTKFNGIAADVIQRQYCAKNPGLKGCDAKLVEEGAAPPVPSGSCGD
;
A
#
# COMPACT_ATOMS: atom_id res chain seq x y z
N MET A 1 -26.14 23.02 92.67
CA MET A 1 -25.82 23.95 93.77
C MET A 1 -24.97 25.09 93.21
N LYS A 2 -25.35 26.32 93.56
CA LYS A 2 -24.83 27.61 93.05
C LYS A 2 -23.40 27.90 93.50
N LYS A 3 -22.63 28.59 92.65
CA LYS A 3 -21.84 29.84 92.92
C LYS A 3 -21.06 30.17 91.63
N GLN A 4 -21.49 31.13 90.82
CA GLN A 4 -21.20 32.58 90.88
C GLN A 4 -19.73 32.92 91.20
N MET A 5 -19.05 33.93 90.66
CA MET A 5 -19.17 34.91 89.56
C MET A 5 -18.06 35.95 89.91
N LYS A 6 -17.53 36.70 88.93
CA LYS A 6 -16.68 37.92 89.09
C LYS A 6 -15.18 37.62 89.38
N ALA A 7 -14.20 38.43 88.97
CA ALA A 7 -14.17 39.75 88.34
C ALA A 7 -12.82 39.95 87.62
N ALA A 8 -12.78 40.97 86.77
CA ALA A 8 -11.74 41.30 85.82
C ALA A 8 -10.58 42.13 86.40
N LEU A 9 -9.45 42.06 85.69
CA LEU A 9 -8.48 43.12 85.32
C LEU A 9 -7.94 44.07 86.40
N VAL A 10 -6.60 44.11 86.56
CA VAL A 10 -5.78 45.36 86.67
C VAL A 10 -4.30 45.08 86.31
N PHE A 11 -3.84 45.78 85.27
CA PHE A 11 -2.53 46.42 84.98
C PHE A 11 -1.16 45.77 85.24
N ALA A 12 -0.43 45.63 84.11
CA ALA A 12 0.90 46.19 83.78
C ALA A 12 2.09 46.04 84.76
N LEU A 13 3.16 45.38 84.31
CA LEU A 13 4.45 45.99 83.96
C LEU A 13 5.45 44.91 83.50
N MET A 14 6.20 45.21 82.44
CA MET A 14 7.30 44.39 81.93
C MET A 14 8.47 44.36 82.91
N ALA A 15 9.04 43.19 83.16
CA ALA A 15 10.49 42.99 83.20
C ALA A 15 10.84 41.50 83.01
N LEU A 16 11.83 41.31 82.14
CA LEU A 16 12.49 40.07 81.71
C LEU A 16 12.82 39.06 82.82
N ALA A 17 12.66 37.77 82.52
CA ALA A 17 13.79 36.86 82.20
C ALA A 17 13.42 35.38 82.46
N ALA A 18 13.21 34.61 81.40
CA ALA A 18 13.46 33.17 81.40
C ALA A 18 13.70 32.71 79.94
N LEU A 19 14.88 32.12 79.73
CA LEU A 19 15.44 31.71 78.44
C LEU A 19 14.49 30.84 77.62
N ALA A 20 14.18 31.30 76.41
CA ALA A 20 13.74 30.43 75.32
C ALA A 20 14.97 30.12 74.44
N ILE A 21 15.36 28.84 74.39
CA ILE A 21 16.24 28.32 73.34
C ILE A 21 15.39 28.18 72.08
N THR A 22 15.32 29.26 71.31
CA THR A 22 14.76 29.25 69.96
C THR A 22 15.83 28.76 68.99
N SER A 23 15.61 27.57 68.43
CA SER A 23 16.41 27.07 67.31
C SER A 23 16.14 27.94 66.08
N CYS A 24 17.02 28.91 65.87
CA CYS A 24 17.09 29.73 64.68
C CYS A 24 17.56 28.84 63.51
N LYS A 25 16.64 28.31 62.70
CA LYS A 25 16.99 27.78 61.37
C LYS A 25 17.48 28.97 60.55
N LYS A 26 18.81 29.14 60.49
CA LYS A 26 19.49 30.00 59.53
C LYS A 26 18.86 29.77 58.15
N ALA A 27 18.33 30.84 57.56
CA ALA A 27 18.05 30.89 56.14
C ALA A 27 19.35 30.53 55.40
N GLN A 28 19.36 29.33 54.81
CA GLN A 28 20.39 28.96 53.86
C GLN A 28 20.27 29.93 52.69
N LYS A 29 21.32 30.72 52.45
CA LYS A 29 21.49 31.42 51.18
C LYS A 29 21.22 30.41 50.06
N PRO A 30 20.43 30.76 49.02
CA PRO A 30 20.29 29.88 47.87
C PRO A 30 21.70 29.56 47.39
N ARG A 31 22.01 28.26 47.26
CA ARG A 31 23.17 27.84 46.49
C ARG A 31 23.02 28.51 45.12
N PRO A 32 24.10 29.04 44.52
CA PRO A 32 24.03 29.38 43.11
C PRO A 32 23.75 28.05 42.41
N ASP A 33 22.52 27.86 41.95
CA ASP A 33 22.22 26.87 40.94
C ASP A 33 23.22 27.16 39.83
N ALA A 34 24.07 26.17 39.54
CA ALA A 34 24.87 26.22 38.34
C ALA A 34 23.86 26.36 37.19
N ALA A 35 23.76 27.57 36.64
CA ALA A 35 22.99 27.81 35.44
C ALA A 35 23.37 26.71 34.45
N ALA A 36 22.39 25.88 34.08
CA ALA A 36 22.55 24.99 32.95
C ALA A 36 23.02 25.89 31.80
N LYS A 37 24.24 25.68 31.31
CA LYS A 37 24.75 26.44 30.17
C LYS A 37 23.72 26.28 29.07
N GLU A 38 23.17 27.38 28.56
CA GLU A 38 22.40 27.34 27.32
C GLU A 38 23.32 26.77 26.23
N VAL A 39 23.06 25.53 25.84
CA VAL A 39 23.78 24.88 24.75
C VAL A 39 23.10 25.35 23.48
N THR A 40 23.77 26.21 22.71
CA THR A 40 23.28 26.58 21.38
C THR A 40 23.33 25.35 20.47
N PRO A 41 22.21 24.96 19.83
CA PRO A 41 22.21 23.84 18.89
C PRO A 41 23.23 24.07 17.78
N VAL A 42 24.03 23.05 17.51
CA VAL A 42 25.07 23.04 16.48
C VAL A 42 24.55 22.41 15.19
N VAL A 43 23.56 21.52 15.32
CA VAL A 43 22.87 20.87 14.20
C VAL A 43 21.37 21.01 14.39
N THR A 44 20.63 21.32 13.34
CA THR A 44 19.18 21.39 13.29
C THR A 44 18.63 20.33 12.35
N ILE A 45 17.68 19.56 12.86
CA ILE A 45 16.91 18.55 12.14
C ILE A 45 15.46 19.03 12.08
N ASP A 46 14.99 19.36 10.88
CA ASP A 46 13.59 19.67 10.61
C ASP A 46 12.90 18.43 10.05
N MET A 47 11.89 17.94 10.75
CA MET A 47 11.07 16.82 10.33
C MET A 47 9.67 17.31 9.95
N HIS A 48 9.33 17.14 8.68
CA HIS A 48 7.99 17.40 8.17
C HIS A 48 7.23 16.07 8.13
N ILE A 49 6.25 15.92 9.01
CA ILE A 49 5.55 14.67 9.27
C ILE A 49 4.03 14.85 9.28
N MET A 50 3.30 13.73 9.35
CA MET A 50 1.88 13.73 9.64
C MET A 50 1.63 12.78 10.82
N SER A 51 0.82 13.19 11.80
CA SER A 51 0.67 12.44 13.06
C SER A 51 0.05 11.04 12.87
N LYS A 52 -0.77 10.83 11.83
CA LYS A 52 -1.34 9.50 11.49
C LYS A 52 -0.60 8.80 10.35
N CYS A 53 0.57 9.28 9.94
CA CYS A 53 1.38 8.60 8.95
C CYS A 53 2.31 7.55 9.61
N PRO A 54 2.22 6.25 9.26
CA PRO A 54 3.07 5.23 9.86
C PRO A 54 4.57 5.50 9.65
N TYR A 55 4.93 6.08 8.51
CA TYR A 55 6.32 6.42 8.20
C TYR A 55 6.82 7.64 8.98
N GLY A 56 5.93 8.61 9.23
CA GLY A 56 6.24 9.78 10.06
C GLY A 56 6.45 9.39 11.52
N VAL A 57 5.54 8.58 12.06
CA VAL A 57 5.64 7.99 13.40
C VAL A 57 6.95 7.24 13.57
N GLN A 58 7.30 6.37 12.63
CA GLN A 58 8.57 5.66 12.69
C GLN A 58 9.77 6.60 12.74
N ALA A 59 9.78 7.63 11.89
CA ALA A 59 10.90 8.56 11.87
C ALA A 59 11.00 9.37 13.17
N MET A 60 9.87 9.72 13.80
CA MET A 60 9.86 10.34 15.13
C MET A 60 10.39 9.37 16.20
N ASP A 61 9.93 8.12 16.21
CA ASP A 61 10.39 7.08 17.13
C ASP A 61 11.89 6.79 16.98
N GLY A 62 12.45 7.01 15.79
CA GLY A 62 13.89 6.96 15.52
C GLY A 62 14.64 8.20 15.98
N ALA A 63 14.21 9.38 15.54
CA ALA A 63 14.94 10.63 15.73
C ALA A 63 14.90 11.14 17.18
N ILE A 64 13.77 11.01 17.88
CA ILE A 64 13.61 11.50 19.27
C ILE A 64 14.66 10.91 20.22
N PRO A 65 14.80 9.58 20.35
CA PRO A 65 15.81 9.00 21.23
C PRO A 65 17.23 9.30 20.74
N ALA A 66 17.47 9.31 19.43
CA ALA A 66 18.79 9.61 18.87
C ALA A 66 19.25 11.04 19.22
N VAL A 67 18.38 12.04 19.06
CA VAL A 67 18.69 13.45 19.39
C VAL A 67 18.91 13.65 20.89
N ALA A 68 18.19 12.92 21.73
CA ALA A 68 18.36 12.99 23.18
C ALA A 68 19.79 12.64 23.64
N GLU A 69 20.51 11.77 22.91
CA GLU A 69 21.91 11.40 23.20
C GLU A 69 22.90 12.58 23.06
N PHE A 70 22.54 13.62 22.30
CA PHE A 70 23.41 14.77 22.04
C PHE A 70 23.25 15.92 23.04
N GLY A 71 22.42 15.75 24.08
CA GLY A 71 22.37 16.65 25.24
C GLY A 71 22.09 18.12 24.89
N GLY A 72 21.22 18.37 23.90
CA GLY A 72 20.83 19.72 23.45
C GLY A 72 21.71 20.33 22.35
N GLN A 73 22.77 19.64 21.90
CA GLN A 73 23.59 20.10 20.76
C GLN A 73 22.87 19.94 19.41
N VAL A 74 21.76 19.20 19.38
CA VAL A 74 20.95 18.97 18.18
C VAL A 74 19.53 19.47 18.47
N ALA A 75 19.04 20.39 17.64
CA ALA A 75 17.65 20.82 17.67
C ALA A 75 16.80 19.91 16.78
N LEU A 76 15.74 19.32 17.33
CA LEU A 76 14.74 18.57 16.58
C LEU A 76 13.47 19.41 16.48
N ASN A 77 13.12 19.83 15.28
CA ASN A 77 11.89 20.57 15.01
C ASN A 77 10.89 19.66 14.29
N LEU A 78 9.66 19.61 14.79
CA LEU A 78 8.57 18.90 14.13
C LEU A 78 7.64 19.91 13.46
N HIS A 79 7.45 19.72 12.16
CA HIS A 79 6.50 20.46 11.34
C HIS A 79 5.50 19.49 10.72
N TYR A 80 4.27 19.94 10.48
CA TYR A 80 3.20 19.09 10.00
C TYR A 80 2.87 19.40 8.54
N ILE A 81 2.52 18.36 7.79
CA ILE A 81 2.13 18.46 6.39
C ILE A 81 0.60 18.50 6.30
N GLY A 82 0.09 19.39 5.47
CA GLY A 82 -1.33 19.52 5.14
C GLY A 82 -1.60 20.71 4.24
N THR A 83 -2.86 21.09 4.09
CA THR A 83 -3.29 22.15 3.17
C THR A 83 -4.28 23.10 3.84
N LYS A 84 -4.29 24.36 3.36
CA LYS A 84 -5.23 25.39 3.78
C LYS A 84 -6.29 25.55 2.71
N GLY A 85 -7.54 25.29 3.05
CA GLY A 85 -8.70 25.53 2.18
C GLY A 85 -8.92 27.02 1.95
N ALA A 86 -9.63 27.37 0.88
CA ALA A 86 -9.97 28.76 0.55
C ALA A 86 -10.88 29.41 1.62
N ASP A 87 -11.57 28.60 2.43
CA ASP A 87 -12.39 28.97 3.58
C ASP A 87 -11.58 29.10 4.89
N GLY A 88 -10.26 28.94 4.83
CA GLY A 88 -9.38 28.92 6.01
C GLY A 88 -9.38 27.57 6.74
N LYS A 89 -10.10 26.56 6.26
CA LYS A 89 -10.12 25.23 6.88
C LYS A 89 -8.79 24.51 6.69
N LEU A 90 -8.22 23.99 7.77
CA LEU A 90 -7.01 23.17 7.73
C LEU A 90 -7.36 21.72 7.41
N ASN A 91 -6.69 21.14 6.42
CA ASN A 91 -6.92 19.78 5.95
C ASN A 91 -5.64 18.95 6.00
N ALA A 92 -5.79 17.66 6.33
CA ALA A 92 -4.70 16.68 6.37
C ALA A 92 -5.05 15.42 5.55
N MET A 93 -4.06 14.61 5.20
CA MET A 93 -4.25 13.46 4.30
C MET A 93 -5.06 12.32 4.94
N HIS A 94 -4.99 12.16 6.26
CA HIS A 94 -5.78 11.19 7.01
C HIS A 94 -7.03 11.80 7.67
N GLY A 95 -7.49 12.95 7.19
CA GLY A 95 -8.73 13.60 7.60
C GLY A 95 -8.64 14.41 8.90
N GLU A 96 -9.80 14.75 9.45
CA GLU A 96 -9.94 15.67 10.60
C GLU A 96 -9.26 15.17 11.88
N ASP A 97 -9.22 13.85 12.07
CA ASP A 97 -8.54 13.22 13.19
C ASP A 97 -7.05 13.54 13.22
N GLU A 98 -6.40 13.54 12.05
CA GLU A 98 -4.99 13.91 11.92
C GLU A 98 -4.77 15.41 12.14
N VAL A 99 -5.70 16.27 11.69
CA VAL A 99 -5.66 17.71 11.99
C VAL A 99 -5.63 17.94 13.51
N LYS A 100 -6.57 17.30 14.23
CA LYS A 100 -6.63 17.37 15.70
C LYS A 100 -5.36 16.81 16.35
N GLY A 101 -4.85 15.68 15.86
CA GLY A 101 -3.60 15.08 16.33
C GLY A 101 -2.39 15.99 16.16
N ASN A 102 -2.24 16.60 14.99
CA ASN A 102 -1.17 17.54 14.70
C ASN A 102 -1.23 18.75 15.65
N ILE A 103 -2.42 19.30 15.88
CA ILE A 103 -2.63 20.41 16.82
C ILE A 103 -2.23 20.02 18.24
N ILE A 104 -2.64 18.84 18.73
CA ILE A 104 -2.30 18.37 20.09
C ILE A 104 -0.79 18.26 20.26
N GLN A 105 -0.08 17.68 19.28
CA GLN A 105 1.37 17.56 19.33
C GLN A 105 2.08 18.93 19.25
N LEU A 106 1.60 19.86 18.41
CA LEU A 106 2.11 21.24 18.34
C LEU A 106 1.88 22.04 19.63
N CYS A 107 0.69 21.91 20.23
CA CYS A 107 0.39 22.52 21.52
C CYS A 107 1.30 21.96 22.63
N ALA A 108 1.59 20.66 22.62
CA ALA A 108 2.53 20.06 23.55
C ALA A 108 3.96 20.61 23.36
N LEU A 109 4.44 20.72 22.12
CA LEU A 109 5.74 21.33 21.78
C LEU A 109 5.82 22.80 22.23
N ASN A 110 4.74 23.56 22.07
CA ASN A 110 4.71 24.98 22.40
C ASN A 110 4.58 25.26 23.90
N LEU A 111 3.74 24.52 24.62
CA LEU A 111 3.45 24.76 26.04
C LEU A 111 4.36 23.99 26.98
N PHE A 112 4.84 22.82 26.57
CA PHE A 112 5.56 21.87 27.42
C PHE A 112 6.80 21.30 26.70
N PRO A 113 7.73 22.14 26.21
CA PRO A 113 8.85 21.69 25.36
C PRO A 113 9.68 20.56 25.98
N ASP A 114 9.95 20.61 27.29
CA ASP A 114 10.72 19.58 28.01
C ASP A 114 10.00 18.22 28.13
N LYS A 115 8.67 18.19 27.93
CA LYS A 115 7.82 16.99 28.07
C LYS A 115 7.22 16.54 26.73
N ALA A 116 7.34 17.35 25.69
CA ALA A 116 6.67 17.14 24.42
C ALA A 116 7.12 15.86 23.72
N PHE A 117 8.42 15.56 23.67
CA PHE A 117 8.90 14.35 23.00
C PHE A 117 8.54 13.05 23.72
N PRO A 118 8.67 12.93 25.07
CA PRO A 118 8.11 11.80 25.80
C PRO A 118 6.61 11.61 25.57
N PHE A 119 5.84 12.70 25.53
CA PHE A 119 4.41 12.68 25.25
C PHE A 119 4.09 12.17 23.83
N ILE A 120 4.78 12.70 22.83
CA ILE A 120 4.63 12.28 21.42
C ILE A 120 5.01 10.81 21.25
N THR A 121 6.10 10.36 21.88
CA THR A 121 6.53 8.95 21.86
C THR A 121 5.46 8.03 22.47
N CYS A 122 4.76 8.47 23.51
CA CYS A 122 3.63 7.73 24.07
C CYS A 122 2.46 7.64 23.08
N ILE A 123 2.06 8.77 22.46
CA ILE A 123 0.96 8.80 21.48
C ILE A 123 1.26 7.92 20.27
N ASN A 124 2.52 7.92 19.81
CA ASN A 124 2.98 7.13 18.67
C ASN A 124 2.71 5.63 18.83
N LYS A 125 2.63 5.09 20.06
CA LYS A 125 2.28 3.69 20.32
C LYS A 125 0.89 3.32 19.78
N GLU A 126 -0.05 4.27 19.83
CA GLU A 126 -1.43 4.10 19.37
C GLU A 126 -1.80 5.13 18.28
N TRP A 127 -0.86 5.48 17.39
CA TRP A 127 -1.04 6.56 16.39
C TRP A 127 -2.30 6.42 15.52
N ARG A 128 -2.84 5.21 15.34
CA ARG A 128 -4.10 4.97 14.62
C ARG A 128 -5.33 5.52 15.35
N ALA A 129 -5.28 5.54 16.68
CA ALA A 129 -6.34 6.00 17.57
C ALA A 129 -6.41 7.53 17.70
N ILE A 130 -5.38 8.26 17.25
CA ILE A 130 -5.37 9.73 17.17
C ILE A 130 -6.68 10.22 16.53
N PRO A 131 -7.36 11.22 17.12
CA PRO A 131 -6.88 12.10 18.18
C PRO A 131 -7.12 11.60 19.60
N ASN A 132 -7.57 10.36 19.80
CA ASN A 132 -7.89 9.83 21.12
C ASN A 132 -6.66 9.28 21.85
N GLY A 133 -6.75 9.14 23.18
CA GLY A 133 -5.74 8.46 24.00
C GLY A 133 -4.61 9.35 24.50
N TRP A 134 -4.57 10.63 24.08
CA TRP A 134 -3.54 11.58 24.49
C TRP A 134 -3.61 11.92 25.99
N GLU A 135 -4.78 11.85 26.62
CA GLU A 135 -4.96 12.15 28.06
C GLU A 135 -4.09 11.23 28.92
N LYS A 136 -4.08 9.93 28.61
CA LYS A 136 -3.25 8.93 29.31
C LYS A 136 -1.76 9.25 29.18
N CYS A 137 -1.34 9.63 27.98
CA CYS A 137 0.05 10.02 27.72
C CYS A 137 0.42 11.33 28.43
N ALA A 138 -0.51 12.29 28.52
CA ALA A 138 -0.31 13.53 29.25
C ALA A 138 -0.13 13.24 30.74
N ASP A 139 -0.91 12.34 31.33
CA ASP A 139 -0.74 11.91 32.72
C ASP A 139 0.61 11.23 32.96
N GLU A 140 1.02 10.32 32.07
CA GLU A 140 2.29 9.59 32.16
C GLU A 140 3.49 10.55 32.27
N VAL A 141 3.47 11.65 31.50
CA VAL A 141 4.55 12.64 31.47
C VAL A 141 4.27 13.90 32.29
N LYS A 142 3.16 13.92 33.04
CA LYS A 142 2.72 15.03 33.91
C LYS A 142 2.53 16.35 33.16
N ILE A 143 1.89 16.31 31.99
CA ILE A 143 1.40 17.48 31.26
C ILE A 143 0.05 17.92 31.84
N ASP A 144 -0.17 19.23 31.94
CA ASP A 144 -1.47 19.78 32.32
C ASP A 144 -2.47 19.60 31.16
N GLN A 145 -3.36 18.62 31.33
CA GLN A 145 -4.37 18.29 30.33
C GLN A 145 -5.34 19.45 30.05
N ALA A 146 -5.68 20.26 31.06
CA ALA A 146 -6.62 21.36 30.88
C ALA A 146 -5.99 22.46 30.01
N ALA A 147 -4.72 22.79 30.27
CA ALA A 147 -3.97 23.74 29.45
C ALA A 147 -3.74 23.21 28.03
N LEU A 148 -3.42 21.92 27.87
CA LEU A 148 -3.24 21.30 26.56
C LEU A 148 -4.55 21.31 25.76
N LYS A 149 -5.67 20.94 26.39
CA LYS A 149 -7.01 20.97 25.79
C LYS A 149 -7.46 22.38 25.41
N ALA A 150 -7.19 23.36 26.27
CA ALA A 150 -7.49 24.76 25.97
C ALA A 150 -6.70 25.27 24.75
N CYS A 151 -5.46 24.84 24.56
CA CYS A 151 -4.69 25.14 23.36
C CYS A 151 -5.24 24.41 22.13
N SER A 152 -5.55 23.12 22.25
CA SER A 152 -6.00 22.31 21.11
C SER A 152 -7.36 22.73 20.58
N ASP A 153 -8.27 23.12 21.46
CA ASP A 153 -9.64 23.50 21.12
C ASP A 153 -9.74 25.00 20.74
N GLY A 154 -8.69 25.78 20.98
CA GLY A 154 -8.67 27.23 20.79
C GLY A 154 -7.88 27.71 19.55
N ASP A 155 -7.99 29.01 19.27
CA ASP A 155 -7.37 29.66 18.10
C ASP A 155 -5.84 29.48 18.06
N LYS A 156 -5.20 29.38 19.23
CA LYS A 156 -3.75 29.18 19.32
C LYS A 156 -3.33 27.87 18.65
N GLY A 157 -4.04 26.77 18.88
CA GLY A 157 -3.74 25.49 18.24
C GLY A 157 -3.91 25.54 16.72
N GLN A 158 -4.98 26.19 16.27
CA GLN A 158 -5.24 26.40 14.83
C GLN A 158 -4.14 27.23 14.17
N GLN A 159 -3.71 28.31 14.82
CA GLN A 159 -2.62 29.15 14.30
C GLN A 159 -1.30 28.37 14.23
N LEU A 160 -0.95 27.61 15.28
CA LEU A 160 0.26 26.78 15.28
C LEU A 160 0.27 25.79 14.11
N LEU A 161 -0.86 25.13 13.83
CA LEU A 161 -0.96 24.21 12.70
C LEU A 161 -0.88 24.94 11.37
N SER A 162 -1.54 26.08 11.25
CA SER A 162 -1.48 26.94 10.05
C SER A 162 -0.03 27.35 9.74
N ASP A 163 0.72 27.83 10.74
CA ASP A 163 2.13 28.21 10.58
C ASP A 163 2.99 26.99 10.20
N SER A 164 2.73 25.84 10.82
CA SER A 164 3.43 24.60 10.53
C SER A 164 3.24 24.12 9.09
N TYR A 165 2.04 24.30 8.53
CA TYR A 165 1.76 24.00 7.12
C TYR A 165 2.52 24.91 6.17
N ASP A 166 2.68 26.20 6.50
CA ASP A 166 3.48 27.12 5.68
C ASP A 166 4.95 26.72 5.68
N VAL A 167 5.49 26.34 6.83
CA VAL A 167 6.89 25.87 6.94
C VAL A 167 7.10 24.60 6.12
N SER A 168 6.19 23.63 6.20
CA SER A 168 6.26 22.39 5.40
C SER A 168 6.10 22.65 3.90
N SER A 169 5.22 23.57 3.52
CA SER A 169 5.03 23.97 2.13
C SER A 169 6.28 24.65 1.55
N GLN A 170 6.88 25.60 2.28
CA GLN A 170 8.12 26.28 1.90
C GLN A 170 9.31 25.31 1.80
N ALA A 171 9.32 24.27 2.65
CA ALA A 171 10.31 23.21 2.57
C ALA A 171 10.12 22.26 1.38
N GLY A 172 9.01 22.35 0.64
CA GLY A 172 8.67 21.42 -0.44
C GLY A 172 8.32 20.02 0.06
N ALA A 173 7.88 19.88 1.32
CA ALA A 173 7.53 18.61 1.92
C ALA A 173 6.16 18.12 1.42
N GLN A 174 6.17 17.24 0.42
CA GLN A 174 4.95 16.65 -0.16
C GLN A 174 4.57 15.30 0.45
N GLY A 175 5.45 14.68 1.24
CA GLY A 175 5.24 13.37 1.84
C GLY A 175 5.87 13.25 3.22
N SER A 176 5.25 12.44 4.07
CA SER A 176 5.75 12.17 5.44
C SER A 176 6.51 10.84 5.49
N PRO A 177 7.73 10.80 6.08
CA PRO A 177 8.50 11.94 6.55
C PRO A 177 9.28 12.59 5.40
N THR A 178 9.34 13.92 5.39
CA THR A 178 10.39 14.67 4.71
C THR A 178 11.31 15.22 5.79
N ILE A 179 12.59 14.86 5.76
CA ILE A 179 13.55 15.21 6.81
C ILE A 179 14.65 16.07 6.20
N LYS A 180 14.95 17.19 6.84
CA LYS A 180 16.04 18.08 6.48
C LYS A 180 17.01 18.22 7.64
N VAL A 181 18.30 18.19 7.34
CA VAL A 181 19.36 18.49 8.30
C VAL A 181 20.21 19.61 7.76
N GLU A 182 20.32 20.72 8.50
CA GLU A 182 20.93 21.96 8.02
C GLU A 182 20.32 22.42 6.67
N GLY A 183 19.00 22.27 6.52
CA GLY A 183 18.26 22.59 5.29
C GLY A 183 18.46 21.61 4.12
N GLN A 184 19.35 20.61 4.24
CA GLN A 184 19.61 19.60 3.21
C GLN A 184 18.76 18.34 3.41
N ASN A 185 18.31 17.71 2.33
CA ASN A 185 17.50 16.49 2.42
C ASN A 185 18.28 15.33 3.05
N TYR A 186 17.69 14.71 4.06
CA TYR A 186 18.20 13.50 4.68
C TYR A 186 17.75 12.25 3.90
N GLN A 187 18.71 11.39 3.56
CA GLN A 187 18.49 10.16 2.80
C GLN A 187 18.89 8.88 3.57
N GLY A 188 19.17 9.00 4.87
CA GLY A 188 19.51 7.85 5.71
C GLY A 188 18.28 7.05 6.15
N GLY A 189 18.54 5.94 6.84
CA GLY A 189 17.48 5.12 7.45
C GLY A 189 16.74 5.83 8.58
N ARG A 190 15.67 5.22 9.08
CA ARG A 190 14.79 5.84 10.11
C ARG A 190 14.93 5.18 11.47
N ALA A 191 15.90 4.29 11.66
CA ALA A 191 16.19 3.73 12.97
C ALA A 191 16.96 4.74 13.82
N PRO A 192 16.88 4.69 15.17
CA PRO A 192 17.66 5.56 16.04
C PRO A 192 19.16 5.59 15.69
N ARG A 193 19.71 4.41 15.41
CA ARG A 193 21.10 4.23 14.98
C ARG A 193 21.47 5.07 13.76
N ASP A 194 20.59 5.15 12.76
CA ASP A 194 20.88 5.85 11.50
C ASP A 194 20.95 7.36 11.74
N PHE A 195 20.06 7.88 12.58
CA PHE A 195 20.12 9.28 13.02
C PHE A 195 21.39 9.55 13.83
N VAL A 196 21.75 8.70 14.80
CA VAL A 196 23.00 8.86 15.56
C VAL A 196 24.22 8.85 14.62
N ALA A 197 24.30 7.90 13.69
CA ALA A 197 25.38 7.80 12.72
C ALA A 197 25.47 9.05 11.83
N PHE A 198 24.34 9.54 11.33
CA PHE A 198 24.29 10.73 10.52
C PHE A 198 24.69 11.99 11.31
N ILE A 199 24.16 12.18 12.51
CA ILE A 199 24.51 13.31 13.36
C ILE A 199 26.01 13.26 13.66
N CYS A 200 26.55 12.11 14.03
CA CYS A 200 27.97 11.94 14.29
C CYS A 200 28.86 12.31 13.09
N ASP A 201 28.44 12.03 11.86
CA ASP A 201 29.12 12.47 10.64
C ASP A 201 29.25 14.01 10.56
N LYS A 202 28.26 14.74 11.09
CA LYS A 202 28.26 16.22 11.17
C LYS A 202 29.10 16.78 12.31
N PHE A 203 29.37 15.98 13.35
CA PHE A 203 30.14 16.37 14.54
C PHE A 203 31.60 15.90 14.52
N LYS A 204 32.14 15.47 13.36
CA LYS A 204 33.48 14.87 13.19
C LYS A 204 34.63 15.60 13.90
N ASP A 205 34.52 16.91 14.10
CA ASP A 205 35.56 17.72 14.76
C ASP A 205 35.45 17.79 16.30
N LYS A 206 34.46 17.13 16.93
CA LYS A 206 34.14 17.31 18.37
C LYS A 206 34.38 16.12 19.29
N ASN A 207 35.01 15.03 18.84
CA ASN A 207 35.39 13.85 19.66
C ASN A 207 34.29 13.46 20.69
N LEU A 208 33.07 13.23 20.19
CA LEU A 208 31.95 12.82 21.02
C LEU A 208 32.04 11.31 21.30
N THR A 209 32.13 10.92 22.58
CA THR A 209 32.31 9.52 23.01
C THR A 209 31.21 8.57 22.50
N HIS A 210 29.98 9.05 22.32
CA HIS A 210 28.87 8.26 21.77
C HIS A 210 29.03 7.97 20.26
N CYS A 211 29.69 8.87 19.51
CA CYS A 211 29.96 8.66 18.08
C CYS A 211 31.02 7.60 17.79
N ALA A 212 31.88 7.29 18.77
CA ALA A 212 32.92 6.27 18.63
C ALA A 212 32.40 4.83 18.76
N ASN A 213 31.18 4.62 19.29
CA ASN A 213 30.67 3.30 19.69
C ASN A 213 29.32 2.93 19.04
N ILE A 214 29.03 3.44 17.85
CA ILE A 214 27.77 3.11 17.16
C ILE A 214 27.83 1.63 16.71
N PRO A 215 26.91 0.76 17.17
CA PRO A 215 26.89 -0.64 16.76
C PRO A 215 26.76 -0.76 15.23
N PRO A 216 27.36 -1.76 14.56
CA PRO A 216 27.08 -2.01 13.15
C PRO A 216 25.59 -2.35 12.94
N PRO A 217 25.01 -2.13 11.74
CA PRO A 217 23.65 -2.57 11.48
C PRO A 217 23.53 -4.08 11.69
N PRO A 218 22.40 -4.60 12.20
CA PRO A 218 22.16 -6.03 12.25
C PRO A 218 22.25 -6.63 10.85
N LYS A 219 22.94 -7.77 10.72
CA LYS A 219 23.02 -8.47 9.44
C LYS A 219 21.67 -9.12 9.15
N VAL A 220 21.10 -8.80 7.99
CA VAL A 220 19.84 -9.39 7.51
C VAL A 220 20.13 -10.13 6.20
N LYS A 221 19.90 -11.43 6.15
CA LYS A 221 20.09 -12.23 4.95
C LYS A 221 18.80 -12.29 4.14
N LEU A 222 18.94 -12.09 2.84
CA LEU A 222 17.87 -12.19 1.86
C LEU A 222 18.33 -13.03 0.68
N ILE A 223 17.44 -13.91 0.21
CA ILE A 223 17.63 -14.66 -1.02
C ILE A 223 16.54 -14.21 -2.00
N ALA A 224 16.94 -13.68 -3.15
CA ALA A 224 16.06 -13.41 -4.26
C ALA A 224 16.15 -14.56 -5.27
N ILE A 225 15.05 -15.26 -5.49
CA ILE A 225 14.95 -16.27 -6.55
C ILE A 225 14.41 -15.57 -7.81
N THR A 226 15.15 -15.67 -8.90
CA THR A 226 14.83 -15.10 -10.21
C THR A 226 14.93 -16.15 -11.30
N ASP A 227 14.53 -15.80 -12.50
CA ASP A 227 14.79 -16.57 -13.71
C ASP A 227 15.16 -15.62 -14.84
N LYS A 228 16.32 -15.82 -15.47
CA LYS A 228 16.75 -15.01 -16.63
C LYS A 228 15.77 -15.08 -17.80
N ARG A 229 14.98 -16.15 -17.93
CA ARG A 229 14.03 -16.37 -19.03
C ARG A 229 12.90 -15.33 -19.02
N CYS A 230 12.51 -14.79 -17.88
CA CYS A 230 11.52 -13.69 -17.80
C CYS A 230 12.12 -12.27 -17.93
N GLY A 231 13.45 -12.15 -18.10
CA GLY A 231 14.13 -10.87 -18.30
C GLY A 231 13.81 -9.84 -17.22
N ALA A 232 13.52 -8.60 -17.65
CA ALA A 232 13.26 -7.48 -16.73
C ALA A 232 12.04 -7.69 -15.81
N LYS A 233 11.07 -8.56 -16.18
CA LYS A 233 9.91 -8.85 -15.33
C LYS A 233 10.29 -9.53 -14.01
N CYS A 234 11.45 -10.21 -13.98
CA CYS A 234 11.95 -10.92 -12.80
C CYS A 234 13.13 -10.24 -12.12
N ASP A 235 13.57 -9.07 -12.57
CA ASP A 235 14.72 -8.38 -11.97
C ASP A 235 14.40 -7.92 -10.53
N PRO A 236 15.07 -8.48 -9.50
CA PRO A 236 14.79 -8.13 -8.11
C PRO A 236 15.50 -6.84 -7.67
N GLN A 237 16.34 -6.22 -8.51
CA GLN A 237 17.29 -5.19 -8.07
C GLN A 237 16.61 -3.94 -7.49
N ASN A 238 15.51 -3.48 -8.08
CA ASN A 238 14.77 -2.32 -7.57
C ASN A 238 14.14 -2.59 -6.19
N VAL A 239 13.63 -3.81 -6.00
CA VAL A 239 13.08 -4.25 -4.72
C VAL A 239 14.19 -4.34 -3.68
N ILE A 240 15.31 -5.01 -4.01
CA ILE A 240 16.48 -5.13 -3.13
C ILE A 240 17.02 -3.76 -2.73
N ASN A 241 17.13 -2.81 -3.67
CA ASN A 241 17.60 -1.45 -3.37
C ASN A 241 16.68 -0.73 -2.39
N SER A 242 15.37 -0.88 -2.54
CA SER A 242 14.37 -0.33 -1.61
C SER A 242 14.50 -0.98 -0.22
N LEU A 243 14.73 -2.30 -0.17
CA LEU A 243 14.93 -3.03 1.08
C LEU A 243 16.24 -2.65 1.79
N LYS A 244 17.32 -2.34 1.07
CA LYS A 244 18.58 -1.85 1.66
C LYS A 244 18.42 -0.51 2.39
N GLN A 245 17.45 0.33 1.98
CA GLN A 245 17.14 1.56 2.71
C GLN A 245 16.41 1.28 4.03
N MET A 246 15.67 0.17 4.10
CA MET A 246 14.91 -0.27 5.27
C MET A 246 15.76 -1.07 6.25
N ALA A 247 16.64 -1.93 5.72
CA ALA A 247 17.58 -2.77 6.44
C ALA A 247 19.01 -2.48 5.92
N PRO A 248 19.75 -1.52 6.51
CA PRO A 248 21.09 -1.16 6.05
C PRO A 248 22.11 -2.30 6.11
N GLY A 249 21.88 -3.31 6.96
CA GLY A 249 22.69 -4.52 7.06
C GLY A 249 22.24 -5.67 6.15
N LEU A 250 21.40 -5.40 5.14
CA LEU A 250 20.88 -6.40 4.21
C LEU A 250 21.99 -6.96 3.29
N GLU A 251 22.23 -8.25 3.44
CA GLU A 251 23.08 -9.08 2.58
C GLU A 251 22.17 -9.89 1.65
N ALA A 252 22.02 -9.43 0.42
CA ALA A 252 21.18 -10.07 -0.59
C ALA A 252 22.00 -11.01 -1.49
N GLU A 253 21.54 -12.26 -1.61
CA GLU A 253 21.99 -13.23 -2.61
C GLU A 253 20.93 -13.38 -3.69
N ILE A 254 21.31 -13.28 -4.97
CA ILE A 254 20.40 -13.52 -6.09
C ILE A 254 20.73 -14.91 -6.65
N LYS A 255 19.72 -15.78 -6.70
CA LYS A 255 19.80 -17.12 -7.26
C LYS A 255 18.92 -17.19 -8.51
N ASP A 256 19.53 -17.53 -9.64
CA ASP A 256 18.80 -17.85 -10.86
C ASP A 256 18.20 -19.25 -10.78
N TRP A 257 17.09 -19.46 -11.49
CA TRP A 257 16.41 -20.74 -11.57
C TRP A 257 17.34 -21.89 -12.02
N ALA A 258 18.30 -21.59 -12.91
CA ALA A 258 19.28 -22.55 -13.39
C ALA A 258 20.40 -22.86 -12.38
N ASP A 259 20.52 -22.11 -11.29
CA ASP A 259 21.58 -22.31 -10.30
C ASP A 259 21.32 -23.56 -9.44
N GLU A 260 22.40 -24.22 -9.02
CA GLU A 260 22.33 -25.41 -8.18
C GLU A 260 21.62 -25.13 -6.84
N GLY A 261 20.62 -25.96 -6.52
CA GLY A 261 19.84 -25.86 -5.28
C GLY A 261 18.68 -24.86 -5.29
N THR A 262 18.53 -24.02 -6.33
CA THR A 262 17.44 -23.04 -6.41
C THR A 262 16.06 -23.69 -6.46
N GLN A 263 15.90 -24.76 -7.25
CA GLN A 263 14.63 -25.48 -7.37
C GLN A 263 14.20 -26.13 -6.04
N ALA A 264 15.14 -26.71 -5.30
CA ALA A 264 14.87 -27.27 -3.97
C ALA A 264 14.47 -26.19 -2.95
N LEU A 265 15.11 -25.02 -3.01
CA LEU A 265 14.73 -23.87 -2.19
C LEU A 265 13.34 -23.35 -2.55
N TYR A 266 13.02 -23.29 -3.84
CA TYR A 266 11.70 -22.89 -4.34
C TYR A 266 10.59 -23.79 -3.80
N ASP A 267 10.79 -25.11 -3.84
CA ASP A 267 9.85 -26.10 -3.31
C ASP A 267 9.72 -26.04 -1.79
N ALA A 268 10.85 -26.00 -1.07
CA ALA A 268 10.85 -25.89 0.39
C ALA A 268 10.13 -24.61 0.86
N SER A 269 10.22 -23.54 0.07
CA SER A 269 9.57 -22.25 0.33
C SER A 269 8.11 -22.21 -0.12
N LYS A 270 7.58 -23.28 -0.75
CA LYS A 270 6.21 -23.40 -1.26
C LYS A 270 5.81 -22.26 -2.20
N LEU A 271 6.75 -21.87 -3.07
CA LEU A 271 6.53 -20.83 -4.05
C LEU A 271 5.81 -21.37 -5.29
N SER A 272 5.08 -20.49 -5.97
CA SER A 272 4.35 -20.82 -7.21
C SER A 272 4.70 -19.92 -8.39
N LYS A 273 5.33 -18.76 -8.15
CA LYS A 273 5.76 -17.81 -9.18
C LYS A 273 7.07 -17.12 -8.79
N LEU A 274 7.75 -16.56 -9.78
CA LEU A 274 8.93 -15.73 -9.68
C LEU A 274 8.68 -14.31 -10.23
N PRO A 275 9.44 -13.29 -9.76
CA PRO A 275 10.52 -13.38 -8.77
C PRO A 275 10.00 -13.57 -7.34
N ALA A 276 10.83 -14.15 -6.47
CA ALA A 276 10.50 -14.33 -5.05
C ALA A 276 11.61 -13.76 -4.17
N ILE A 277 11.23 -13.09 -3.08
CA ILE A 277 12.15 -12.42 -2.17
C ILE A 277 11.99 -13.03 -0.78
N LEU A 278 12.98 -13.78 -0.33
CA LEU A 278 12.94 -14.59 0.89
C LEU A 278 13.86 -14.02 1.96
N PHE A 279 13.30 -13.71 3.13
CA PHE A 279 14.06 -13.35 4.33
C PHE A 279 14.21 -14.58 5.23
N ASP A 280 15.43 -14.81 5.72
CA ASP A 280 15.64 -15.80 6.78
C ASP A 280 15.36 -15.20 8.18
N LYS A 281 15.61 -15.98 9.23
CA LYS A 281 15.38 -15.57 10.62
C LYS A 281 16.25 -14.39 11.10
N SER A 282 17.33 -14.05 10.39
CA SER A 282 18.18 -12.92 10.77
C SER A 282 17.47 -11.56 10.67
N LEU A 283 16.37 -11.47 9.92
CA LEU A 283 15.50 -10.29 9.92
C LEU A 283 14.99 -9.95 11.33
N ASP A 284 14.83 -10.93 12.21
CA ASP A 284 14.38 -10.71 13.59
C ASP A 284 15.40 -9.91 14.43
N ALA A 285 16.67 -9.85 14.00
CA ALA A 285 17.70 -9.05 14.66
C ALA A 285 17.61 -7.55 14.32
N ASP A 286 16.86 -7.18 13.26
CA ASP A 286 16.57 -5.81 12.90
C ASP A 286 15.09 -5.50 13.15
N GLU A 287 14.76 -5.20 14.42
CA GLU A 287 13.38 -4.90 14.85
C GLU A 287 12.75 -3.76 14.04
N GLY A 288 13.57 -2.79 13.60
CA GLY A 288 13.12 -1.65 12.80
C GLY A 288 12.67 -2.08 11.39
N ALA A 289 13.49 -2.88 10.72
CA ALA A 289 13.15 -3.45 9.42
C ALA A 289 11.97 -4.43 9.53
N LEU A 290 11.94 -5.28 10.54
CA LEU A 290 10.86 -6.25 10.76
C LEU A 290 9.51 -5.53 10.92
N LYS A 291 9.43 -4.49 11.75
CA LYS A 291 8.19 -3.72 11.97
C LYS A 291 7.67 -3.05 10.69
N GLN A 292 8.55 -2.69 9.75
CA GLN A 292 8.14 -2.13 8.46
C GLN A 292 7.62 -3.21 7.50
N LEU A 293 8.29 -4.36 7.48
CA LEU A 293 8.08 -5.43 6.51
C LEU A 293 7.00 -6.42 6.93
N GLU A 294 6.71 -6.57 8.22
CA GLU A 294 5.83 -7.62 8.78
C GLU A 294 4.50 -7.79 8.03
N ARG A 295 3.85 -6.67 7.66
CA ARG A 295 2.55 -6.67 6.97
C ARG A 295 2.62 -7.17 5.52
N PHE A 296 3.81 -7.15 4.93
CA PHE A 296 4.08 -7.61 3.57
C PHE A 296 4.70 -9.00 3.54
N LEU A 297 5.07 -9.55 4.69
CA LEU A 297 5.70 -10.87 4.77
C LEU A 297 4.65 -11.97 4.87
N VAL A 298 4.90 -13.08 4.19
CA VAL A 298 4.12 -14.32 4.30
C VAL A 298 5.01 -15.50 4.66
N PRO A 299 4.50 -16.49 5.39
CA PRO A 299 5.23 -17.73 5.63
C PRO A 299 5.62 -18.41 4.31
N ALA A 300 6.88 -18.82 4.19
CA ALA A 300 7.44 -19.49 3.02
C ALA A 300 8.48 -20.55 3.46
N GLY A 301 7.99 -21.67 4.01
CA GLY A 301 8.85 -22.69 4.60
C GLY A 301 9.60 -22.15 5.83
N ASP A 302 10.93 -22.30 5.84
CA ASP A 302 11.82 -21.73 6.86
C ASP A 302 12.07 -20.22 6.69
N TYR A 303 11.54 -19.63 5.62
CA TYR A 303 11.70 -18.22 5.26
C TYR A 303 10.38 -17.44 5.41
N ARG A 304 10.49 -16.13 5.30
CA ARG A 304 9.35 -15.22 5.09
C ARG A 304 9.49 -14.58 3.71
N SER A 305 8.51 -14.80 2.84
CA SER A 305 8.49 -14.22 1.50
C SER A 305 7.85 -12.84 1.52
N LEU A 306 8.44 -11.87 0.81
CA LEU A 306 7.85 -10.56 0.59
C LEU A 306 6.76 -10.67 -0.49
N ARG A 307 5.55 -10.20 -0.18
CA ARG A 307 4.45 -10.08 -1.15
C ARG A 307 4.82 -9.05 -2.22
N ILE A 308 5.20 -9.54 -3.39
CA ILE A 308 5.42 -8.76 -4.61
C ILE A 308 4.61 -9.37 -5.76
N GLN A 309 4.42 -8.60 -6.83
CA GLN A 309 3.79 -9.11 -8.05
C GLN A 309 4.77 -10.07 -8.74
N ALA A 310 4.41 -11.35 -8.78
CA ALA A 310 5.20 -12.42 -9.37
C ALA A 310 4.30 -13.19 -10.35
N ASN A 311 4.63 -13.14 -11.63
CA ASN A 311 3.77 -13.65 -12.70
C ASN A 311 4.44 -14.79 -13.49
N PHE A 312 5.74 -15.01 -13.32
CA PHE A 312 6.47 -16.00 -14.09
C PHE A 312 6.43 -17.36 -13.41
N ASP A 313 6.04 -18.40 -14.15
CA ASP A 313 6.09 -19.78 -13.68
C ASP A 313 7.35 -20.47 -14.22
N PRO A 314 8.37 -20.73 -13.40
CA PRO A 314 9.60 -21.32 -13.92
C PRO A 314 9.46 -22.79 -14.33
N ARG A 315 8.31 -23.43 -14.03
CA ARG A 315 8.01 -24.82 -14.41
C ARG A 315 7.04 -24.93 -15.58
N ALA A 316 6.47 -23.82 -16.03
CA ALA A 316 5.69 -23.83 -17.25
C ALA A 316 6.63 -23.98 -18.46
N GLU A 317 6.10 -24.57 -19.52
CA GLU A 317 6.77 -24.58 -20.81
C GLU A 317 6.86 -23.15 -21.36
N ILE A 318 8.02 -22.78 -21.89
CA ILE A 318 8.22 -21.58 -22.68
C ILE A 318 8.07 -22.00 -24.14
N CYS A 319 7.06 -21.44 -24.78
CA CYS A 319 6.54 -21.99 -26.03
C CYS A 319 7.34 -21.58 -27.30
N ASP A 320 8.52 -21.00 -27.13
CA ASP A 320 9.33 -20.45 -28.22
C ASP A 320 10.86 -20.50 -27.96
N ASP A 321 11.33 -21.29 -27.00
CA ASP A 321 12.75 -21.36 -26.63
C ASP A 321 13.48 -22.61 -27.17
N GLY A 322 12.77 -23.59 -27.73
CA GLY A 322 13.33 -24.81 -28.27
C GLY A 322 13.78 -25.82 -27.22
N ILE A 323 13.34 -25.68 -25.97
CA ILE A 323 13.74 -26.51 -24.82
C ILE A 323 12.49 -27.07 -24.14
N ASP A 324 12.46 -28.38 -23.91
CA ASP A 324 11.48 -29.03 -23.02
C ASP A 324 11.73 -28.58 -21.57
N ASN A 325 11.07 -27.50 -21.15
CA ASN A 325 11.22 -26.94 -19.81
C ASN A 325 10.45 -27.76 -18.77
N THR A 326 9.40 -28.47 -19.19
CA THR A 326 8.58 -29.31 -18.30
C THR A 326 9.16 -30.70 -18.06
N GLY A 327 10.11 -31.13 -18.89
CA GLY A 327 10.73 -32.46 -18.87
C GLY A 327 9.81 -33.59 -19.34
N ASN A 328 8.77 -33.29 -20.11
CA ASN A 328 7.75 -34.26 -20.52
C ASN A 328 8.07 -34.92 -21.88
N GLY A 329 9.17 -34.54 -22.52
CA GLY A 329 9.65 -35.03 -23.82
C GLY A 329 9.06 -34.30 -25.02
N LEU A 330 8.31 -33.20 -24.82
CA LEU A 330 7.72 -32.36 -25.85
C LEU A 330 8.31 -30.95 -25.73
N VAL A 331 8.49 -30.26 -26.86
CA VAL A 331 9.17 -28.97 -26.93
C VAL A 331 8.25 -27.94 -27.57
N ASP A 332 8.20 -26.74 -27.00
CA ASP A 332 7.46 -25.60 -27.55
C ASP A 332 6.01 -25.97 -27.92
N CYS A 333 5.63 -25.79 -29.19
CA CYS A 333 4.28 -26.05 -29.70
C CYS A 333 3.90 -27.52 -29.79
N ASP A 334 4.86 -28.45 -29.65
CA ASP A 334 4.56 -29.87 -29.50
C ASP A 334 4.07 -30.18 -28.07
N ASP A 335 4.32 -29.28 -27.10
CA ASP A 335 3.81 -29.39 -25.73
C ASP A 335 2.33 -28.97 -25.64
N PRO A 336 1.43 -29.82 -25.10
CA PRO A 336 0.01 -29.50 -24.94
C PRO A 336 -0.27 -28.26 -24.09
N SER A 337 0.62 -27.90 -23.16
CA SER A 337 0.50 -26.69 -22.34
C SER A 337 0.68 -25.41 -23.15
N CYS A 338 1.42 -25.49 -24.26
CA CYS A 338 1.65 -24.39 -25.20
C CYS A 338 0.56 -24.24 -26.25
N ALA A 339 -0.37 -25.19 -26.39
CA ALA A 339 -1.38 -25.20 -27.45
C ALA A 339 -2.20 -23.90 -27.56
N ASN A 340 -2.41 -23.20 -26.43
CA ASN A 340 -3.15 -21.94 -26.36
C ASN A 340 -2.24 -20.69 -26.31
N GLY A 341 -0.92 -20.85 -26.21
CA GLY A 341 0.05 -19.75 -26.26
C GLY A 341 -0.05 -18.99 -27.58
N MET A 342 0.25 -17.69 -27.58
CA MET A 342 0.07 -16.84 -28.77
C MET A 342 0.91 -17.30 -29.96
N GLU A 343 2.07 -17.84 -29.65
CA GLU A 343 3.12 -18.34 -30.53
C GLU A 343 2.64 -19.59 -31.25
N CYS A 344 2.09 -20.55 -30.49
CA CYS A 344 1.72 -21.89 -30.95
C CYS A 344 0.27 -22.04 -31.42
N ARG A 345 -0.63 -21.16 -31.00
CA ARG A 345 -2.03 -21.26 -31.42
C ARG A 345 -2.17 -21.06 -32.93
N ALA A 346 -3.07 -21.82 -33.55
CA ALA A 346 -3.38 -21.65 -34.97
C ALA A 346 -4.04 -20.29 -35.23
N GLU A 347 -3.78 -19.71 -36.40
CA GLU A 347 -4.50 -18.53 -36.87
C GLU A 347 -5.96 -18.89 -37.14
N THR A 348 -6.88 -18.07 -36.62
CA THR A 348 -8.32 -18.29 -36.72
C THR A 348 -8.96 -17.18 -37.55
N ASP A 349 -8.97 -17.34 -38.88
CA ASP A 349 -9.48 -16.32 -39.80
C ASP A 349 -10.84 -15.76 -39.36
N LYS A 350 -10.98 -14.43 -39.42
CA LYS A 350 -12.19 -13.68 -39.06
C LYS A 350 -12.71 -13.93 -37.64
N THR A 351 -11.85 -14.33 -36.71
CA THR A 351 -12.23 -14.54 -35.31
C THR A 351 -11.86 -13.33 -34.46
N LEU A 352 -12.80 -12.88 -33.64
CA LEU A 352 -12.60 -11.86 -32.62
C LEU A 352 -12.90 -12.48 -31.26
N GLU A 353 -11.87 -12.61 -30.44
CA GLU A 353 -11.94 -13.09 -29.06
C GLU A 353 -11.90 -11.91 -28.10
N LEU A 354 -12.73 -11.96 -27.07
CA LEU A 354 -12.80 -10.97 -26.00
C LEU A 354 -12.55 -11.66 -24.66
N PHE A 355 -11.57 -11.17 -23.91
CA PHE A 355 -11.24 -11.60 -22.56
C PHE A 355 -11.74 -10.56 -21.56
N VAL A 356 -12.65 -10.97 -20.66
CA VAL A 356 -13.34 -10.06 -19.74
C VAL A 356 -13.48 -10.64 -18.34
N MET A 357 -13.73 -9.76 -17.38
CA MET A 357 -14.27 -10.13 -16.07
C MET A 357 -15.73 -9.67 -16.02
N SER A 358 -16.66 -10.53 -15.60
CA SER A 358 -18.10 -10.23 -15.68
C SER A 358 -18.54 -9.05 -14.81
N GLN A 359 -17.78 -8.66 -13.78
CA GLN A 359 -18.07 -7.48 -12.95
C GLN A 359 -17.18 -6.27 -13.24
N CYS A 360 -16.36 -6.32 -14.30
CA CYS A 360 -15.58 -5.17 -14.72
C CYS A 360 -16.45 -4.16 -15.52
N PRO A 361 -16.52 -2.89 -15.10
CA PRO A 361 -17.27 -1.86 -15.85
C PRO A 361 -16.77 -1.68 -17.29
N TYR A 362 -15.47 -1.83 -17.54
CA TYR A 362 -14.91 -1.71 -18.89
C TYR A 362 -15.23 -2.93 -19.76
N GLY A 363 -15.30 -4.13 -19.18
CA GLY A 363 -15.78 -5.33 -19.86
C GLY A 363 -17.24 -5.19 -20.29
N ALA A 364 -18.08 -4.63 -19.40
CA ALA A 364 -19.47 -4.29 -19.72
C ALA A 364 -19.59 -3.33 -20.91
N MET A 365 -18.74 -2.29 -20.96
CA MET A 365 -18.71 -1.36 -22.09
C MET A 365 -18.28 -2.04 -23.40
N ALA A 366 -17.26 -2.90 -23.35
CA ALA A 366 -16.79 -3.68 -24.50
C ALA A 366 -17.88 -4.59 -25.07
N ILE A 367 -18.60 -5.33 -24.23
CA ILE A 367 -19.72 -6.17 -24.67
C ILE A 367 -20.83 -5.31 -25.27
N LYS A 368 -21.19 -4.19 -24.64
CA LYS A 368 -22.20 -3.27 -25.18
C LYS A 368 -21.82 -2.70 -26.55
N ALA A 369 -20.53 -2.43 -26.78
CA ALA A 369 -20.06 -1.99 -28.10
C ALA A 369 -20.34 -3.01 -29.21
N MET A 370 -20.37 -4.31 -28.88
CA MET A 370 -20.65 -5.37 -29.84
C MET A 370 -22.10 -5.37 -30.37
N GLU A 371 -23.04 -4.70 -29.69
CA GLU A 371 -24.39 -4.47 -30.22
C GLU A 371 -24.35 -3.71 -31.56
N LYS A 372 -23.35 -2.85 -31.77
CA LYS A 372 -23.13 -2.12 -33.02
C LYS A 372 -22.21 -2.86 -33.99
N VAL A 373 -21.17 -3.51 -33.47
CA VAL A 373 -20.16 -4.19 -34.29
C VAL A 373 -20.74 -5.44 -34.96
N LEU A 374 -21.39 -6.34 -34.21
CA LEU A 374 -21.83 -7.63 -34.76
C LEU A 374 -22.80 -7.50 -35.93
N PRO A 375 -23.80 -6.60 -35.93
CA PRO A 375 -24.67 -6.42 -37.09
C PRO A 375 -23.93 -5.97 -38.36
N ALA A 376 -22.83 -5.22 -38.23
CA ALA A 376 -22.06 -4.73 -39.37
C ALA A 376 -21.27 -5.85 -40.08
N PHE A 377 -20.82 -6.87 -39.35
CA PHE A 377 -20.03 -7.98 -39.89
C PHE A 377 -20.85 -9.25 -40.13
N GLY A 378 -21.90 -9.48 -39.34
CA GLY A 378 -22.76 -10.66 -39.46
C GLY A 378 -21.95 -11.96 -39.44
N LYS A 379 -22.10 -12.77 -40.49
CA LYS A 379 -21.38 -14.05 -40.64
C LYS A 379 -19.88 -13.92 -40.93
N ASP A 380 -19.41 -12.73 -41.29
CA ASP A 380 -18.00 -12.47 -41.59
C ASP A 380 -17.17 -12.24 -40.33
N MET A 381 -17.76 -12.39 -39.13
CA MET A 381 -17.06 -12.34 -37.85
C MET A 381 -17.53 -13.48 -36.94
N LYS A 382 -16.58 -14.30 -36.48
CA LYS A 382 -16.78 -15.24 -35.39
C LYS A 382 -16.43 -14.55 -34.08
N PHE A 383 -17.39 -14.38 -33.18
CA PHE A 383 -17.18 -13.72 -31.90
C PHE A 383 -17.16 -14.74 -30.76
N ILE A 384 -16.13 -14.66 -29.90
CA ILE A 384 -15.91 -15.57 -28.77
C ILE A 384 -15.61 -14.73 -27.53
N VAL A 385 -16.16 -15.14 -26.38
CA VAL A 385 -15.92 -14.50 -25.09
C VAL A 385 -15.26 -15.51 -24.16
N HIS A 386 -14.18 -15.06 -23.52
CA HIS A 386 -13.37 -15.75 -22.52
C HIS A 386 -13.33 -14.92 -21.23
N TYR A 387 -13.06 -15.58 -20.12
CA TYR A 387 -13.09 -15.02 -18.78
C TYR A 387 -11.72 -15.04 -18.11
N ILE A 388 -11.42 -13.92 -17.46
CA ILE A 388 -10.22 -13.76 -16.66
C ILE A 388 -10.56 -14.10 -15.21
N ALA A 389 -9.94 -15.16 -14.70
CA ALA A 389 -10.07 -15.65 -13.33
C ALA A 389 -8.84 -16.51 -12.99
N ASP A 390 -8.78 -16.98 -11.76
CA ASP A 390 -7.72 -17.83 -11.22
C ASP A 390 -8.27 -19.14 -10.68
N GLU A 391 -7.48 -20.20 -10.76
CA GLU A 391 -7.75 -21.46 -10.09
C GLU A 391 -6.52 -21.85 -9.26
N VAL A 392 -6.71 -21.99 -7.95
CA VAL A 392 -5.65 -22.38 -7.00
C VAL A 392 -6.17 -23.56 -6.18
N ASP A 393 -5.47 -24.69 -6.22
CA ASP A 393 -5.85 -25.93 -5.52
C ASP A 393 -7.29 -26.39 -5.81
N GLY A 394 -7.73 -26.26 -7.06
CA GLY A 394 -9.10 -26.61 -7.48
C GLY A 394 -10.17 -25.61 -7.07
N LYS A 395 -9.79 -24.48 -6.46
CA LYS A 395 -10.69 -23.40 -6.08
C LYS A 395 -10.61 -22.25 -7.08
N LEU A 396 -11.76 -21.92 -7.66
CA LEU A 396 -11.94 -20.78 -8.56
C LEU A 396 -11.98 -19.47 -7.77
N ASN A 397 -11.27 -18.45 -8.25
CA ASN A 397 -11.19 -17.12 -7.67
C ASN A 397 -11.24 -16.07 -8.79
N ALA A 398 -11.77 -14.89 -8.48
CA ALA A 398 -11.82 -13.76 -9.41
C ALA A 398 -11.58 -12.44 -8.66
N MET A 399 -11.25 -11.38 -9.40
CA MET A 399 -10.84 -10.08 -8.83
C MET A 399 -11.92 -9.45 -7.95
N HIS A 400 -13.20 -9.63 -8.31
CA HIS A 400 -14.35 -9.10 -7.55
C HIS A 400 -14.98 -10.16 -6.62
N GLY A 401 -14.29 -11.29 -6.39
CA GLY A 401 -14.71 -12.35 -5.47
C GLY A 401 -15.68 -13.36 -6.09
N GLN A 402 -16.32 -14.16 -5.22
CA GLN A 402 -17.11 -15.33 -5.64
C GLN A 402 -18.29 -14.99 -6.54
N SER A 403 -18.94 -13.83 -6.35
CA SER A 403 -20.07 -13.43 -7.19
C SER A 403 -19.68 -13.22 -8.65
N GLU A 404 -18.41 -12.87 -8.93
CA GLU A 404 -17.87 -12.78 -10.29
C GLU A 404 -17.54 -14.15 -10.86
N VAL A 405 -16.98 -15.07 -10.05
CA VAL A 405 -16.82 -16.47 -10.45
C VAL A 405 -18.16 -17.06 -10.88
N ASP A 406 -19.20 -16.86 -10.05
CA ASP A 406 -20.52 -17.39 -10.33
C ASP A 406 -21.12 -16.82 -11.61
N GLU A 407 -20.93 -15.52 -11.86
CA GLU A 407 -21.43 -14.86 -13.06
C GLU A 407 -20.64 -15.26 -14.32
N ASN A 408 -19.32 -15.42 -14.23
CA ASN A 408 -18.49 -15.96 -15.32
C ASN A 408 -19.01 -17.34 -15.75
N ILE A 409 -19.31 -18.22 -14.78
CA ILE A 409 -19.89 -19.54 -15.02
C ILE A 409 -21.25 -19.43 -15.73
N ARG A 410 -22.16 -18.59 -15.22
CA ARG A 410 -23.49 -18.43 -15.84
C ARG A 410 -23.41 -17.93 -17.27
N GLN A 411 -22.49 -17.02 -17.55
CA GLN A 411 -22.29 -16.49 -18.88
C GLN A 411 -21.66 -17.53 -19.83
N LEU A 412 -20.72 -18.36 -19.36
CA LEU A 412 -20.23 -19.53 -20.12
C LEU A 412 -21.35 -20.54 -20.41
N CYS A 413 -22.22 -20.79 -19.43
CA CYS A 413 -23.42 -21.62 -19.63
C CYS A 413 -24.37 -21.02 -20.66
N ALA A 414 -24.55 -19.69 -20.66
CA ALA A 414 -25.35 -19.01 -21.67
C ALA A 414 -24.72 -19.15 -23.07
N ILE A 415 -23.40 -18.99 -23.21
CA ILE A 415 -22.67 -19.22 -24.48
C ILE A 415 -22.88 -20.66 -24.97
N LYS A 416 -22.72 -21.65 -24.09
CA LYS A 416 -22.84 -23.07 -24.44
C LYS A 416 -24.23 -23.43 -24.96
N HIS A 417 -25.28 -22.97 -24.28
CA HIS A 417 -26.66 -23.38 -24.61
C HIS A 417 -27.38 -22.43 -25.57
N TYR A 418 -26.91 -21.19 -25.70
CA TYR A 418 -27.52 -20.14 -26.51
C TYR A 418 -26.52 -19.46 -27.47
N GLY A 419 -25.49 -20.21 -27.90
CA GLY A 419 -24.43 -19.73 -28.80
C GLY A 419 -24.89 -19.41 -30.22
N ALA A 420 -25.94 -20.08 -30.72
CA ALA A 420 -26.43 -19.90 -32.08
C ALA A 420 -26.85 -18.44 -32.33
N ASN A 421 -26.32 -17.83 -33.40
CA ASN A 421 -26.54 -16.43 -33.76
C ASN A 421 -26.22 -15.44 -32.61
N ASN A 422 -25.31 -15.79 -31.71
CA ASN A 422 -24.94 -15.00 -30.53
C ASN A 422 -26.13 -14.67 -29.62
N LYS A 423 -27.14 -15.56 -29.53
CA LYS A 423 -28.35 -15.31 -28.73
C LYS A 423 -28.06 -15.05 -27.25
N TYR A 424 -26.97 -15.61 -26.71
CA TYR A 424 -26.48 -15.34 -25.36
C TYR A 424 -26.24 -13.84 -25.07
N LEU A 425 -26.04 -13.00 -26.09
CA LEU A 425 -25.84 -11.56 -25.90
C LEU A 425 -27.07 -10.87 -25.33
N ASP A 426 -28.29 -11.39 -25.55
CA ASP A 426 -29.48 -10.85 -24.91
C ASP A 426 -29.39 -10.94 -23.38
N TYR A 427 -28.84 -12.06 -22.88
CA TYR A 427 -28.56 -12.24 -21.46
C TYR A 427 -27.44 -11.31 -21.00
N PHE A 428 -26.35 -11.22 -21.77
CA PHE A 428 -25.19 -10.40 -21.41
C PHE A 428 -25.55 -8.92 -21.31
N ASN A 429 -26.24 -8.37 -22.31
CA ASN A 429 -26.61 -6.95 -22.33
C ASN A 429 -27.53 -6.58 -21.15
N CYS A 430 -28.44 -7.48 -20.77
CA CYS A 430 -29.24 -7.30 -19.55
C CYS A 430 -28.37 -7.36 -18.28
N ARG A 431 -27.44 -8.32 -18.19
CA ARG A 431 -26.55 -8.46 -17.03
C ARG A 431 -25.62 -7.27 -16.88
N TYR A 432 -25.04 -6.79 -17.98
CA TYR A 432 -24.09 -5.68 -17.99
C TYR A 432 -24.72 -4.31 -17.72
N ALA A 433 -26.05 -4.18 -17.80
CA ALA A 433 -26.75 -3.00 -17.29
C ALA A 433 -26.70 -2.89 -15.75
N ASP A 434 -26.53 -4.02 -15.05
CA ASP A 434 -26.53 -4.13 -13.58
C ASP A 434 -25.61 -5.28 -13.14
N TYR A 435 -24.32 -5.18 -13.52
CA TYR A 435 -23.36 -6.30 -13.51
C TYR A 435 -22.96 -6.78 -12.10
N ARG A 436 -23.19 -5.99 -11.05
CA ARG A 436 -22.93 -6.40 -9.66
C ARG A 436 -24.14 -7.01 -8.97
N ASN A 437 -25.33 -6.93 -9.58
CA ASN A 437 -26.54 -7.46 -8.97
C ASN A 437 -26.56 -8.99 -9.07
N PRO A 438 -26.77 -9.72 -7.96
CA PRO A 438 -26.86 -11.19 -7.97
C PRO A 438 -28.14 -11.74 -8.60
N GLU A 439 -29.19 -10.93 -8.79
CA GLU A 439 -30.48 -11.34 -9.37
C GLU A 439 -30.40 -11.52 -10.89
N TRP A 440 -29.72 -12.58 -11.33
CA TRP A 440 -29.46 -12.85 -12.74
C TRP A 440 -30.67 -13.43 -13.48
N GLN A 441 -31.61 -14.07 -12.78
CA GLN A 441 -32.76 -14.75 -13.38
C GLN A 441 -33.66 -13.79 -14.16
N LYS A 442 -33.71 -12.51 -13.75
CA LYS A 442 -34.45 -11.45 -14.46
C LYS A 442 -33.94 -11.21 -15.89
N CYS A 443 -32.69 -11.60 -16.17
CA CYS A 443 -32.08 -11.50 -17.49
C CYS A 443 -32.23 -12.77 -18.33
N ALA A 444 -32.58 -13.91 -17.72
CA ALA A 444 -32.85 -15.16 -18.43
C ALA A 444 -34.32 -15.24 -18.83
N THR A 445 -34.71 -14.40 -19.81
CA THR A 445 -36.09 -14.26 -20.27
C THR A 445 -36.28 -14.72 -21.71
N GLY A 446 -37.54 -14.99 -22.08
CA GLY A 446 -37.90 -15.40 -23.43
C GLY A 446 -37.28 -16.74 -23.83
N ALA A 447 -36.38 -16.74 -24.81
CA ALA A 447 -35.72 -17.93 -25.33
C ALA A 447 -34.63 -18.46 -24.37
N ILE A 448 -34.03 -17.59 -23.57
CA ILE A 448 -33.01 -17.95 -22.57
C ILE A 448 -33.74 -18.37 -21.30
N LYS A 449 -33.45 -19.58 -20.80
CA LYS A 449 -34.19 -20.18 -19.69
C LYS A 449 -33.30 -20.29 -18.46
N ALA A 450 -33.76 -19.69 -17.35
CA ALA A 450 -33.02 -19.72 -16.08
C ALA A 450 -32.71 -21.15 -15.62
N ASN A 451 -33.65 -22.08 -15.71
CA ASN A 451 -33.41 -23.47 -15.31
C ASN A 451 -32.32 -24.17 -16.14
N VAL A 452 -32.13 -23.81 -17.41
CA VAL A 452 -31.06 -24.36 -18.26
C VAL A 452 -29.70 -23.84 -17.83
N ILE A 453 -29.58 -22.52 -17.59
CA ILE A 453 -28.35 -21.91 -17.07
C ILE A 453 -28.02 -22.46 -15.68
N GLN A 454 -29.01 -22.57 -14.80
CA GLN A 454 -28.83 -23.10 -13.45
C GLN A 454 -28.36 -24.56 -13.48
N LYS A 455 -28.96 -25.40 -14.31
CA LYS A 455 -28.53 -26.79 -14.45
C LYS A 455 -27.08 -26.89 -14.93
N CYS A 456 -26.69 -26.12 -15.94
CA CYS A 456 -25.31 -26.06 -16.40
C CYS A 456 -24.36 -25.54 -15.31
N PHE A 457 -24.77 -24.51 -14.56
CA PHE A 457 -24.00 -23.98 -13.44
C PHE A 457 -23.69 -25.07 -12.40
N ASP A 458 -24.70 -25.87 -12.04
CA ASP A 458 -24.58 -26.92 -11.02
C ASP A 458 -23.77 -28.14 -11.49
N GLU A 459 -23.91 -28.55 -12.75
CA GLU A 459 -23.35 -29.82 -13.26
C GLU A 459 -22.01 -29.65 -14.00
N GLU A 460 -21.82 -28.56 -14.73
CA GLU A 460 -20.73 -28.40 -15.71
C GLU A 460 -19.93 -27.11 -15.52
N GLY A 461 -20.48 -26.16 -14.76
CA GLY A 461 -20.04 -24.77 -14.72
C GLY A 461 -18.60 -24.57 -14.27
N ASN A 462 -18.20 -25.24 -13.19
CA ASN A 462 -16.82 -25.15 -12.70
C ASN A 462 -15.83 -25.65 -13.75
N LYS A 463 -16.13 -26.76 -14.42
CA LYS A 463 -15.26 -27.29 -15.47
C LYS A 463 -15.16 -26.33 -16.66
N LEU A 464 -16.28 -25.72 -17.07
CA LEU A 464 -16.28 -24.73 -18.14
C LEU A 464 -15.36 -23.55 -17.81
N LEU A 465 -15.46 -23.00 -16.60
CA LEU A 465 -14.63 -21.87 -16.19
C LEU A 465 -13.15 -22.28 -16.03
N SER A 466 -12.86 -23.44 -15.43
CA SER A 466 -11.51 -23.98 -15.33
C SER A 466 -10.84 -24.15 -16.69
N ASP A 467 -11.56 -24.67 -17.69
CA ASP A 467 -11.01 -24.85 -19.04
C ASP A 467 -10.82 -23.51 -19.77
N ASP A 468 -11.71 -22.54 -19.53
CA ASP A 468 -11.63 -21.19 -20.11
C ASP A 468 -10.50 -20.35 -19.51
N ILE A 469 -10.27 -20.44 -18.19
CA ILE A 469 -9.15 -19.78 -17.49
C ILE A 469 -7.81 -20.19 -18.11
N LYS A 470 -7.64 -21.46 -18.49
CA LYS A 470 -6.39 -21.94 -19.12
C LYS A 470 -6.05 -21.18 -20.40
N ILE A 471 -7.06 -20.75 -21.16
CA ILE A 471 -6.86 -19.96 -22.39
C ILE A 471 -6.34 -18.56 -22.02
N ALA A 472 -7.00 -17.88 -21.08
CA ALA A 472 -6.57 -16.55 -20.62
C ALA A 472 -5.15 -16.59 -20.02
N LYS A 473 -4.83 -17.63 -19.24
CA LYS A 473 -3.50 -17.83 -18.64
C LYS A 473 -2.41 -18.13 -19.66
N ALA A 474 -2.67 -19.04 -20.61
CA ALA A 474 -1.72 -19.35 -21.68
C ALA A 474 -1.41 -18.14 -22.56
N LEU A 475 -2.37 -17.21 -22.69
CA LEU A 475 -2.19 -15.95 -23.41
C LEU A 475 -1.62 -14.84 -22.53
N GLU A 476 -1.26 -15.07 -21.26
CA GLU A 476 -0.85 -14.02 -20.32
C GLU A 476 -1.83 -12.82 -20.25
N ILE A 477 -3.14 -13.09 -20.27
CA ILE A 477 -4.18 -12.03 -20.24
C ILE A 477 -4.71 -11.88 -18.81
N GLY A 478 -4.33 -10.78 -18.16
CA GLY A 478 -4.83 -10.36 -16.83
C GLY A 478 -5.81 -9.17 -16.87
N GLY A 479 -5.81 -8.39 -17.96
CA GLY A 479 -6.59 -7.17 -18.09
C GLY A 479 -7.94 -7.34 -18.81
N SER A 480 -9.00 -6.73 -18.28
CA SER A 480 -10.35 -6.74 -18.86
C SER A 480 -10.79 -5.32 -19.30
N PRO A 481 -11.16 -5.08 -20.57
CA PRO A 481 -11.19 -6.03 -21.68
C PRO A 481 -9.84 -6.14 -22.38
N THR A 482 -9.47 -7.34 -22.78
CA THR A 482 -8.42 -7.59 -23.77
C THR A 482 -9.02 -8.31 -24.97
N TRP A 483 -8.62 -7.92 -26.18
CA TRP A 483 -9.09 -8.54 -27.42
C TRP A 483 -7.98 -9.32 -28.09
N VAL A 484 -8.34 -10.39 -28.79
CA VAL A 484 -7.43 -11.10 -29.71
C VAL A 484 -8.10 -11.23 -31.08
N VAL A 485 -7.42 -10.74 -32.12
CA VAL A 485 -7.87 -10.84 -33.52
C VAL A 485 -7.14 -11.98 -34.22
N ASN A 486 -7.90 -12.82 -34.90
CA ASN A 486 -7.46 -13.97 -35.68
C ASN A 486 -6.53 -14.92 -34.89
N GLY A 487 -6.65 -14.92 -33.57
CA GLY A 487 -5.77 -15.68 -32.69
C GLY A 487 -4.31 -15.24 -32.65
N LYS A 488 -3.96 -14.06 -33.20
CA LYS A 488 -2.55 -13.65 -33.35
C LYS A 488 -2.24 -12.22 -32.91
N THR A 489 -3.24 -11.34 -32.77
CA THR A 489 -2.98 -9.94 -32.42
C THR A 489 -3.80 -9.50 -31.22
N LYS A 490 -3.13 -9.10 -30.13
CA LYS A 490 -3.76 -8.50 -28.95
C LYS A 490 -4.01 -7.00 -29.15
N PHE A 491 -5.12 -6.49 -28.63
CA PHE A 491 -5.35 -5.05 -28.47
C PHE A 491 -6.33 -4.77 -27.33
N ASN A 492 -6.41 -3.51 -26.90
CA ASN A 492 -7.39 -3.04 -25.92
C ASN A 492 -8.33 -2.01 -26.55
N GLY A 493 -9.60 -2.02 -26.14
CA GLY A 493 -10.59 -1.07 -26.65
C GLY A 493 -11.99 -1.30 -26.08
N ILE A 494 -12.73 -0.21 -25.86
CA ILE A 494 -14.12 -0.24 -25.35
C ILE A 494 -15.12 0.41 -26.31
N ALA A 495 -14.65 1.14 -27.31
CA ALA A 495 -15.48 1.83 -28.28
C ALA A 495 -15.65 1.01 -29.57
N ALA A 496 -16.85 1.02 -30.15
CA ALA A 496 -17.20 0.22 -31.32
C ALA A 496 -16.31 0.53 -32.54
N ASP A 497 -15.94 1.79 -32.76
CA ASP A 497 -15.05 2.20 -33.86
C ASP A 497 -13.61 1.73 -33.64
N VAL A 498 -13.13 1.70 -32.39
CA VAL A 498 -11.80 1.18 -32.07
C VAL A 498 -11.77 -0.31 -32.36
N ILE A 499 -12.77 -1.06 -31.88
CA ILE A 499 -12.89 -2.51 -32.09
C ILE A 499 -12.96 -2.81 -33.60
N GLN A 500 -13.82 -2.11 -34.33
CA GLN A 500 -13.95 -2.24 -35.79
C GLN A 500 -12.63 -1.98 -36.51
N ARG A 501 -11.94 -0.86 -36.21
CA ARG A 501 -10.67 -0.51 -36.86
C ARG A 501 -9.59 -1.56 -36.61
N GLN A 502 -9.47 -2.05 -35.38
CA GLN A 502 -8.47 -3.06 -35.02
C GLN A 502 -8.77 -4.40 -35.70
N TYR A 503 -10.04 -4.81 -35.73
CA TYR A 503 -10.46 -6.02 -36.44
C TYR A 503 -10.20 -5.92 -37.96
N CYS A 504 -10.55 -4.79 -38.58
CA CYS A 504 -10.37 -4.54 -40.00
C CYS A 504 -8.91 -4.41 -40.43
N ALA A 505 -8.03 -3.92 -39.54
CA ALA A 505 -6.60 -3.88 -39.79
C ALA A 505 -6.00 -5.28 -40.04
N LYS A 506 -6.64 -6.33 -39.52
CA LYS A 506 -6.25 -7.74 -39.74
C LYS A 506 -7.16 -8.50 -40.69
N ASN A 507 -8.32 -7.94 -41.02
CA ASN A 507 -9.29 -8.52 -41.94
C ASN A 507 -9.71 -7.48 -43.00
N PRO A 508 -8.81 -7.05 -43.90
CA PRO A 508 -9.11 -6.01 -44.88
C PRO A 508 -10.16 -6.48 -45.90
N GLY A 509 -11.00 -5.55 -46.36
CA GLY A 509 -11.97 -5.80 -47.43
C GLY A 509 -13.31 -6.43 -47.00
N LEU A 510 -13.54 -6.61 -45.70
CA LEU A 510 -14.87 -7.00 -45.19
C LEU A 510 -15.85 -5.83 -45.27
N LYS A 511 -17.10 -6.11 -45.66
CA LYS A 511 -18.16 -5.08 -45.77
C LYS A 511 -18.38 -4.31 -44.47
N GLY A 512 -18.23 -4.98 -43.32
CA GLY A 512 -18.35 -4.36 -42.01
C GLY A 512 -17.31 -3.29 -41.74
N CYS A 513 -16.19 -3.24 -42.48
CA CYS A 513 -15.16 -2.22 -42.32
C CYS A 513 -15.56 -0.83 -42.82
N ASP A 514 -16.51 -0.76 -43.74
CA ASP A 514 -17.02 0.50 -44.30
C ASP A 514 -18.24 1.04 -43.52
N ALA A 515 -18.72 0.30 -42.52
CA ALA A 515 -19.88 0.69 -41.73
C ALA A 515 -19.56 1.86 -40.79
N LYS A 516 -20.44 2.86 -40.71
CA LYS A 516 -20.32 3.95 -39.72
C LYS A 516 -20.90 3.50 -38.38
N LEU A 517 -20.03 3.26 -37.38
CA LEU A 517 -20.44 2.79 -36.05
C LEU A 517 -20.59 3.91 -34.99
N VAL A 518 -20.25 5.15 -35.35
CA VAL A 518 -20.33 6.34 -34.49
C VAL A 518 -21.28 7.38 -35.12
N GLU A 519 -22.09 8.04 -34.30
CA GLU A 519 -22.88 9.20 -34.73
C GLU A 519 -21.99 10.44 -34.90
N GLU A 520 -22.33 11.31 -35.86
CA GLU A 520 -21.65 12.60 -36.02
C GLU A 520 -21.78 13.43 -34.74
N GLY A 521 -20.64 13.77 -34.11
CA GLY A 521 -20.59 14.59 -32.89
C GLY A 521 -20.30 13.86 -31.57
N ALA A 522 -20.03 12.54 -31.60
CA ALA A 522 -19.60 11.83 -30.40
C ALA A 522 -18.21 12.31 -29.92
N ALA A 523 -18.04 12.43 -28.59
CA ALA A 523 -16.78 12.79 -27.95
C ALA A 523 -15.64 11.84 -28.37
N PRO A 524 -14.37 12.32 -28.41
CA PRO A 524 -13.23 11.49 -28.77
C PRO A 524 -13.12 10.24 -27.87
N PRO A 525 -12.56 9.13 -28.38
CA PRO A 525 -12.50 7.87 -27.65
C PRO A 525 -11.80 8.05 -26.30
N VAL A 526 -12.50 7.65 -25.24
CA VAL A 526 -12.00 7.58 -23.86
C VAL A 526 -10.78 6.64 -23.83
N PRO A 527 -9.75 6.89 -23.00
CA PRO A 527 -8.61 5.99 -22.85
C PRO A 527 -9.05 4.54 -22.61
N SER A 528 -8.21 3.58 -22.99
CA SER A 528 -8.40 2.15 -22.76
C SER A 528 -8.47 1.85 -21.26
N GLY A 529 -9.65 2.00 -20.65
CA GLY A 529 -9.87 1.57 -19.29
C GLY A 529 -9.81 0.05 -19.22
N SER A 530 -9.02 -0.48 -18.29
CA SER A 530 -8.97 -1.90 -17.96
C SER A 530 -9.20 -2.11 -16.46
N CYS A 531 -9.75 -3.27 -16.11
CA CYS A 531 -9.64 -3.84 -14.77
C CYS A 531 -8.52 -4.88 -14.79
N GLY A 532 -7.63 -4.87 -13.79
CA GLY A 532 -6.47 -5.75 -13.74
C GLY A 532 -5.31 -5.28 -14.63
N ASP A 533 -4.11 -5.74 -14.29
CA ASP A 533 -2.85 -5.50 -15.00
C ASP A 533 -2.25 -6.82 -15.49
#